data_AF-A0A353FLB6-F1
#
_entry.id   AF-A0A353FLB6-F1
#
_cell.length_a   1.000
_cell.length_b   1.000
_cell.length_c   1.000
_cell.angle_alpha   90.00
_cell.angle_beta   90.00
_cell.angle_gamma   90.00
#
_symmetry.space_group_name_H-M   'P 1'
#
loop_
_entity.id
_entity.type
_entity.pdbx_description
1 polymer ?
#
loop_
_entity_poly.entity_id
_entity_poly.type
_entity_poly.pdbx_seq_one_letter_code
_entity_poly.pdbx_strand_id
1 'polypeptide(L)'
;MWNGEEPNHSLIRSECAERGIPCSILEVGYFPQKSYFTIDPAGINATSSLMEDDLKWIGPKELEKKEALRKSYLKGRRWKGKGDYILVPLQLKHDTNIRNNSEFLDMQQFIDFCEQQFPGKNLLFKRHPEDAENYKTQHTLATSGDFLDLAMNAEAVIGINSTCLLESTLLGVPTEGIGKGFLSAHADNSENLLAALVDKQVPVNAKDMSYWINRYCATSVENPKR
;
A
#
# COMPACT_ATOMS: atom_id res chain seq x y z
N MET A 1 -7.04 -5.53 16.96
CA MET A 1 -7.09 -4.09 17.26
C MET A 1 -7.11 -3.34 15.94
N TRP A 2 -7.91 -2.29 15.78
CA TRP A 2 -7.95 -1.53 14.52
C TRP A 2 -6.80 -0.51 14.47
N ASN A 3 -6.14 -0.39 13.31
CA ASN A 3 -4.96 0.42 13.02
C ASN A 3 -3.68 0.03 13.79
N GLY A 4 -3.74 -0.06 15.12
CA GLY A 4 -2.63 -0.59 15.94
C GLY A 4 -1.44 0.35 16.15
N GLU A 5 -1.43 1.56 15.59
CA GLU A 5 -0.29 2.51 15.70
C GLU A 5 -0.48 3.60 16.79
N GLU A 6 -1.67 3.74 17.37
CA GLU A 6 -1.88 4.68 18.48
C GLU A 6 -1.11 4.30 19.76
N PRO A 7 -0.66 5.27 20.58
CA PRO A 7 0.14 4.99 21.78
C PRO A 7 -0.50 4.01 22.77
N ASN A 8 -1.80 4.11 23.00
CA ASN A 8 -2.57 3.17 23.84
C ASN A 8 -2.54 1.72 23.31
N HIS A 9 -2.41 1.52 22.00
CA HIS A 9 -2.33 0.19 21.42
C HIS A 9 -1.04 -0.55 21.83
N SER A 10 0.08 0.16 21.96
CA SER A 10 1.34 -0.45 22.42
C SER A 10 1.23 -1.02 23.85
N LEU A 11 0.56 -0.29 24.75
CA LEU A 11 0.31 -0.74 26.12
C LEU A 11 -0.57 -1.98 26.15
N ILE A 12 -1.67 -1.99 25.38
CA ILE A 12 -2.57 -3.13 25.28
C ILE A 12 -1.83 -4.36 24.72
N ARG A 13 -1.02 -4.19 23.68
CA ARG A 13 -0.21 -5.29 23.12
C ARG A 13 0.76 -5.86 24.14
N SER A 14 1.42 -5.01 24.93
CA SER A 14 2.34 -5.45 25.98
C SER A 14 1.61 -6.28 27.04
N GLU A 15 0.49 -5.78 27.55
CA GLU A 15 -0.33 -6.49 28.55
C GLU A 15 -0.85 -7.84 28.02
N CYS A 16 -1.29 -7.87 26.76
CA CYS A 16 -1.71 -9.12 26.12
C CYS A 16 -0.55 -10.11 25.99
N ALA A 17 0.63 -9.64 25.57
CA ALA A 17 1.82 -10.49 25.46
C ALA A 17 2.25 -11.07 26.82
N GLU A 18 2.25 -10.28 27.89
CA GLU A 18 2.55 -10.73 29.26
C GLU A 18 1.58 -11.83 29.75
N ARG A 19 0.34 -11.80 29.24
CA ARG A 19 -0.71 -12.79 29.56
C ARG A 19 -0.78 -13.95 28.55
N GLY A 20 0.11 -14.00 27.56
CA GLY A 20 0.07 -15.01 26.49
C GLY A 20 -1.17 -14.90 25.59
N ILE A 21 -1.82 -13.74 25.54
CA ILE A 21 -2.99 -13.48 24.71
C ILE A 21 -2.51 -12.98 23.33
N PRO A 22 -2.74 -13.72 22.24
CA PRO A 22 -2.35 -13.27 20.91
C PRO A 22 -3.15 -12.03 20.49
N CYS A 23 -2.48 -11.11 19.81
CA CYS A 23 -3.09 -9.91 19.26
C CYS A 23 -2.77 -9.77 17.78
N SER A 24 -3.79 -9.46 16.99
CA SER A 24 -3.66 -9.11 15.58
C SER A 24 -4.14 -7.68 15.35
N ILE A 25 -3.53 -7.02 14.38
CA ILE A 25 -3.91 -5.70 13.90
C ILE A 25 -4.81 -5.85 12.68
N LEU A 26 -5.85 -5.03 12.62
CA LEU A 26 -6.78 -4.92 11.51
C LEU A 26 -6.67 -3.53 10.91
N GLU A 27 -6.80 -3.44 9.60
CA GLU A 27 -6.84 -2.17 8.86
C GLU A 27 -7.68 -2.35 7.60
N VAL A 28 -8.07 -1.25 6.96
CA VAL A 28 -8.67 -1.28 5.62
C VAL A 28 -7.81 -2.09 4.63
N GLY A 29 -8.46 -2.62 3.59
CA GLY A 29 -7.78 -3.36 2.54
C GLY A 29 -6.91 -2.48 1.66
N TYR A 30 -6.36 -3.08 0.61
CA TYR A 30 -5.55 -2.45 -0.43
C TYR A 30 -6.30 -2.31 -1.77
N PHE A 31 -7.17 -3.26 -2.14
CA PHE A 31 -7.69 -3.42 -3.50
C PHE A 31 -9.19 -3.81 -3.61
N PRO A 32 -10.14 -2.87 -3.70
CA PRO A 32 -10.06 -1.49 -3.21
C PRO A 32 -10.31 -1.44 -1.71
N GLN A 33 -9.75 -0.42 -1.04
CA GLN A 33 -9.68 -0.37 0.43
C GLN A 33 -11.02 -0.55 1.16
N LYS A 34 -12.13 -0.02 0.63
CA LYS A 34 -13.45 -0.03 1.30
C LYS A 34 -14.18 -1.38 1.23
N SER A 35 -13.75 -2.27 0.34
CA SER A 35 -14.39 -3.58 0.14
C SER A 35 -13.75 -4.70 0.95
N TYR A 36 -12.60 -4.41 1.57
CA TYR A 36 -11.78 -5.38 2.26
C TYR A 36 -11.21 -4.80 3.55
N PHE A 37 -10.78 -5.68 4.44
CA PHE A 37 -9.89 -5.35 5.54
C PHE A 37 -8.76 -6.39 5.58
N THR A 38 -7.71 -6.12 6.35
CA THR A 38 -6.59 -7.04 6.55
C THR A 38 -6.53 -7.47 8.01
N ILE A 39 -5.87 -8.60 8.24
CA ILE A 39 -5.53 -9.08 9.58
C ILE A 39 -4.04 -9.42 9.55
N ASP A 40 -3.28 -8.88 10.47
CA ASP A 40 -1.83 -9.07 10.53
C ASP A 40 -1.36 -9.26 11.97
N PRO A 41 -0.51 -10.27 12.26
CA PRO A 41 -0.05 -10.51 13.62
C PRO A 41 1.00 -9.49 14.10
N ALA A 42 1.68 -8.80 13.18
CA ALA A 42 2.76 -7.87 13.51
C ALA A 42 2.27 -6.41 13.52
N GLY A 43 1.57 -5.98 12.46
CA GLY A 43 1.21 -4.58 12.27
C GLY A 43 0.65 -4.27 10.88
N ILE A 44 0.65 -3.00 10.50
CA ILE A 44 0.10 -2.52 9.23
C ILE A 44 1.19 -1.82 8.42
N ASN A 45 1.06 -1.81 7.09
CA ASN A 45 2.00 -1.14 6.18
C ASN A 45 3.47 -1.49 6.52
N ALA A 46 4.29 -0.49 6.88
CA ALA A 46 5.70 -0.67 7.21
C ALA A 46 5.99 -1.49 8.48
N THR A 47 4.96 -1.89 9.23
CA THR A 47 5.06 -2.79 10.40
C THR A 47 4.35 -4.14 10.19
N SER A 48 3.82 -4.39 8.99
CA SER A 48 3.18 -5.65 8.62
C SER A 48 4.17 -6.82 8.62
N SER A 49 3.67 -8.02 8.94
CA SER A 49 4.46 -9.25 8.85
C SER A 49 5.01 -9.52 7.46
N LEU A 50 4.39 -8.94 6.41
CA LEU A 50 4.86 -9.09 5.03
C LEU A 50 6.12 -8.27 4.74
N MET A 51 6.52 -7.32 5.58
CA MET A 51 7.73 -6.53 5.35
C MET A 51 9.01 -7.37 5.36
N GLU A 52 9.02 -8.48 6.10
CA GLU A 52 10.17 -9.38 6.27
C GLU A 52 9.93 -10.80 5.73
N ASP A 53 8.73 -11.07 5.19
CA ASP A 53 8.36 -12.37 4.64
C ASP A 53 9.10 -12.61 3.30
N ASP A 54 9.66 -13.80 3.07
CA ASP A 54 10.39 -14.10 1.83
C ASP A 54 9.47 -14.41 0.63
N LEU A 55 8.16 -14.49 0.89
CA LEU A 55 7.07 -14.71 -0.07
C LEU A 55 7.21 -16.01 -0.87
N LYS A 56 8.02 -16.97 -0.43
CA LYS A 56 8.21 -18.26 -1.14
C LYS A 56 6.97 -19.15 -1.11
N TRP A 57 6.03 -18.86 -0.20
CA TRP A 57 4.76 -19.57 -0.12
C TRP A 57 3.77 -19.18 -1.22
N ILE A 58 4.05 -18.11 -1.99
CA ILE A 58 3.23 -17.69 -3.12
C ILE A 58 3.36 -18.70 -4.25
N GLY A 59 2.23 -19.33 -4.60
CA GLY A 59 2.14 -20.29 -5.68
C GLY A 59 1.24 -19.84 -6.82
N PRO A 60 0.98 -20.74 -7.80
CA PRO A 60 0.12 -20.44 -8.95
C PRO A 60 -1.28 -19.96 -8.56
N LYS A 61 -1.85 -20.49 -7.49
CA LYS A 61 -3.20 -20.13 -7.02
C LYS A 61 -3.27 -18.66 -6.59
N GLU A 62 -2.30 -18.18 -5.83
CA GLU A 62 -2.24 -16.79 -5.35
C GLU A 62 -1.99 -15.83 -6.51
N LEU A 63 -1.11 -16.22 -7.45
CA LEU A 63 -0.85 -15.48 -8.68
C LEU A 63 -2.11 -15.39 -9.57
N GLU A 64 -2.87 -16.47 -9.73
CA GLU A 64 -4.14 -16.47 -10.46
C GLU A 64 -5.18 -15.53 -9.83
N LYS A 65 -5.26 -15.50 -8.49
CA LYS A 65 -6.13 -14.53 -7.78
C LYS A 65 -5.71 -13.09 -8.06
N LYS A 66 -4.40 -12.80 -8.00
CA LYS A 66 -3.85 -11.48 -8.34
C LYS A 66 -4.21 -11.08 -9.76
N GLU A 67 -4.02 -11.97 -10.73
CA GLU A 67 -4.34 -11.70 -12.13
C GLU A 67 -5.85 -11.54 -12.39
N ALA A 68 -6.70 -12.30 -11.70
CA ALA A 68 -8.14 -12.11 -11.75
C ALA A 68 -8.55 -10.73 -11.23
N LEU A 69 -7.93 -10.25 -10.15
CA LEU A 69 -8.16 -8.92 -9.62
C LEU A 69 -7.64 -7.83 -10.57
N ARG A 70 -6.42 -8.00 -11.12
CA ARG A 70 -5.88 -7.08 -12.12
C ARG A 70 -6.83 -6.90 -13.31
N LYS A 71 -7.39 -8.00 -13.82
CA LYS A 71 -8.38 -7.97 -14.91
C LYS A 71 -9.64 -7.18 -14.54
N SER A 72 -10.09 -7.26 -13.28
CA SER A 72 -11.26 -6.50 -12.84
C SER A 72 -10.96 -5.00 -12.78
N TYR A 73 -9.76 -4.62 -12.35
CA TYR A 73 -9.28 -3.23 -12.33
C TYR A 73 -9.15 -2.63 -13.73
N LEU A 74 -8.72 -3.42 -14.72
CA LEU A 74 -8.61 -3.00 -16.11
C LEU A 74 -9.98 -2.89 -16.83
N LYS A 75 -11.05 -3.48 -16.27
CA LYS A 75 -12.34 -3.54 -16.94
C LYS A 75 -12.92 -2.15 -17.15
N GLY A 76 -13.18 -1.79 -18.40
CA GLY A 76 -13.77 -0.49 -18.78
C GLY A 76 -12.76 0.65 -18.84
N ARG A 77 -11.48 0.40 -18.49
CA ARG A 77 -10.40 1.38 -18.61
C ARG A 77 -9.70 1.24 -19.96
N ARG A 78 -9.31 2.36 -20.55
CA ARG A 78 -8.55 2.38 -21.81
C ARG A 78 -7.08 2.62 -21.48
N TRP A 79 -6.27 1.56 -21.57
CA TRP A 79 -4.82 1.67 -21.52
C TRP A 79 -4.32 2.34 -22.80
N LYS A 80 -3.74 3.54 -22.71
CA LYS A 80 -2.97 4.11 -23.84
C LYS A 80 -1.50 3.74 -23.73
N GLY A 81 -0.98 3.63 -22.50
CA GLY A 81 0.40 3.27 -22.20
C GLY A 81 1.41 4.35 -22.56
N LYS A 82 2.55 4.34 -21.84
CA LYS A 82 3.72 5.19 -22.10
C LYS A 82 3.36 6.67 -22.29
N GLY A 83 2.77 7.26 -21.26
CA GLY A 83 2.62 8.72 -21.20
C GLY A 83 3.95 9.45 -21.27
N ASP A 84 3.87 10.75 -21.41
CA ASP A 84 5.01 11.66 -21.42
C ASP A 84 5.26 12.31 -20.06
N TYR A 85 4.66 11.77 -18.98
CA TYR A 85 4.78 12.29 -17.62
C TYR A 85 4.98 11.22 -16.56
N ILE A 86 5.65 11.58 -15.47
CA ILE A 86 5.71 10.81 -14.23
C ILE A 86 4.58 11.27 -13.31
N LEU A 87 3.73 10.33 -12.90
CA LEU A 87 2.65 10.59 -11.95
C LEU A 87 3.16 10.53 -10.52
N VAL A 88 2.88 11.56 -9.72
CA VAL A 88 3.28 11.64 -8.32
C VAL A 88 2.05 11.84 -7.43
N PRO A 89 1.47 10.77 -6.83
CA PRO A 89 0.38 10.93 -5.88
C PRO A 89 0.85 11.61 -4.60
N LEU A 90 0.19 12.69 -4.21
CA LEU A 90 0.38 13.35 -2.92
C LEU A 90 -0.54 12.72 -1.87
N GLN A 91 -0.09 12.72 -0.62
CA GLN A 91 -0.78 12.14 0.53
C GLN A 91 -1.19 13.24 1.53
N LEU A 92 -2.07 12.92 2.47
CA LEU A 92 -2.48 13.87 3.52
C LEU A 92 -1.30 14.17 4.46
N LYS A 93 -1.15 15.43 4.87
CA LYS A 93 -0.11 15.87 5.85
C LYS A 93 -0.07 15.04 7.15
N HIS A 94 -1.22 14.53 7.57
CA HIS A 94 -1.36 13.74 8.80
C HIS A 94 -1.34 12.23 8.58
N ASP A 95 -1.08 11.76 7.35
CA ASP A 95 -0.90 10.34 7.05
C ASP A 95 0.27 9.79 7.88
N THR A 96 -0.01 8.80 8.73
CA THR A 96 1.00 8.19 9.60
C THR A 96 2.10 7.53 8.80
N ASN A 97 1.82 7.09 7.56
CA ASN A 97 2.83 6.51 6.68
C ASN A 97 3.89 7.54 6.23
N ILE A 98 3.54 8.82 6.09
CA ILE A 98 4.54 9.86 5.80
C ILE A 98 5.35 10.14 7.06
N ARG A 99 4.65 10.39 8.18
CA ARG A 99 5.27 10.84 9.43
C ARG A 99 6.25 9.83 10.04
N ASN A 100 5.93 8.55 9.92
CA ASN A 100 6.69 7.49 10.58
C ASN A 100 7.60 6.72 9.62
N ASN A 101 7.33 6.76 8.31
CA ASN A 101 7.96 5.87 7.34
C ASN A 101 8.50 6.61 6.11
N SER A 102 8.80 7.91 6.24
CA SER A 102 9.49 8.68 5.20
C SER A 102 10.47 9.70 5.78
N GLU A 103 11.42 10.14 4.96
CA GLU A 103 12.36 11.21 5.31
C GLU A 103 11.77 12.62 5.07
N PHE A 104 10.54 12.69 4.53
CA PHE A 104 9.86 13.93 4.19
C PHE A 104 8.99 14.41 5.36
N LEU A 105 9.16 15.67 5.74
CA LEU A 105 8.38 16.33 6.79
C LEU A 105 6.96 16.68 6.32
N ASP A 106 6.82 16.99 5.03
CA ASP A 106 5.55 17.30 4.38
C ASP A 106 5.60 17.00 2.87
N MET A 107 4.47 17.21 2.19
CA MET A 107 4.36 16.99 0.75
C MET A 107 5.06 18.07 -0.09
N GLN A 108 5.32 19.27 0.44
CA GLN A 108 6.10 20.26 -0.30
C GLN A 108 7.55 19.80 -0.44
N GLN A 109 8.15 19.28 0.64
CA GLN A 109 9.50 18.72 0.59
C GLN A 109 9.58 17.52 -0.38
N PHE A 110 8.53 16.69 -0.44
CA PHE A 110 8.48 15.58 -1.38
C PHE A 110 8.36 16.06 -2.84
N ILE A 111 7.58 17.11 -3.10
CA ILE A 111 7.49 17.75 -4.42
C ILE A 111 8.86 18.29 -4.83
N ASP A 112 9.52 19.07 -3.96
CA ASP A 112 10.83 19.66 -4.22
C ASP A 112 11.87 18.57 -4.52
N PHE A 113 11.83 17.46 -3.78
CA PHE A 113 12.66 16.29 -4.03
C PHE A 113 12.42 15.69 -5.43
N CYS A 114 11.16 15.47 -5.83
CA CYS A 114 10.85 14.93 -7.14
C CYS A 114 11.31 15.87 -8.27
N GLU A 115 11.12 17.18 -8.13
CA GLU A 115 11.58 18.16 -9.11
C GLU A 115 13.10 18.15 -9.26
N GLN A 116 13.83 17.98 -8.16
CA GLN A 116 15.29 17.87 -8.15
C GLN A 116 15.78 16.54 -8.74
N GLN A 117 15.12 15.42 -8.40
CA GLN A 117 15.53 14.08 -8.79
C GLN A 117 15.28 13.79 -10.27
N PHE A 118 14.26 14.41 -10.87
CA PHE A 118 13.85 14.16 -12.26
C PHE A 118 13.94 15.44 -13.12
N PRO A 119 15.14 16.05 -13.24
CA PRO A 119 15.28 17.30 -13.98
C PRO A 119 14.92 17.09 -15.45
N GLY A 120 14.04 17.96 -15.98
CA GLY A 120 13.61 17.92 -17.38
C GLY A 120 12.55 16.86 -17.70
N LYS A 121 12.07 16.10 -16.72
CA LYS A 121 10.88 15.24 -16.89
C LYS A 121 9.60 16.03 -16.67
N ASN A 122 8.53 15.67 -17.38
CA ASN A 122 7.21 16.21 -17.06
C ASN A 122 6.68 15.49 -15.82
N LEU A 123 6.51 16.22 -14.73
CA LEU A 123 5.86 15.70 -13.54
C LEU A 123 4.38 16.06 -13.54
N LEU A 124 3.54 15.15 -13.08
CA LEU A 124 2.13 15.41 -12.79
C LEU A 124 1.88 15.03 -11.34
N PHE A 125 1.77 16.04 -10.49
CA PHE A 125 1.42 15.85 -9.08
C PHE A 125 -0.09 15.67 -8.97
N LYS A 126 -0.55 14.57 -8.39
CA LYS A 126 -1.98 14.34 -8.13
C LYS A 126 -2.28 14.60 -6.66
N ARG A 127 -3.01 15.68 -6.39
CA ARG A 127 -3.44 16.00 -5.02
C ARG A 127 -4.45 14.97 -4.51
N HIS A 128 -4.33 14.62 -3.22
CA HIS A 128 -5.32 13.80 -2.54
C HIS A 128 -6.69 14.51 -2.53
N PRO A 129 -7.83 13.82 -2.72
CA PRO A 129 -9.14 14.46 -2.79
C PRO A 129 -9.52 15.29 -1.55
N GLU A 130 -9.07 14.85 -0.38
CA GLU A 130 -9.34 15.48 0.91
C GLU A 130 -8.25 16.47 1.33
N ASP A 131 -7.23 16.67 0.50
CA ASP A 131 -6.14 17.61 0.79
C ASP A 131 -6.49 19.02 0.31
N ALA A 132 -6.50 19.96 1.25
CA ALA A 132 -6.77 21.37 1.03
C ALA A 132 -5.50 22.24 0.98
N GLU A 133 -4.32 21.64 1.18
CA GLU A 133 -3.05 22.37 1.14
C GLU A 133 -2.76 22.91 -0.26
N ASN A 134 -2.00 24.01 -0.27
CA ASN A 134 -1.51 24.65 -1.50
C ASN A 134 -0.01 24.38 -1.63
N TYR A 135 0.37 23.70 -2.71
CA TYR A 135 1.76 23.41 -3.01
C TYR A 135 2.30 24.35 -4.08
N LYS A 136 3.60 24.62 -3.99
CA LYS A 136 4.35 25.35 -5.01
C LYS A 136 5.03 24.32 -5.89
N THR A 137 4.81 24.42 -7.19
CA THR A 137 5.46 23.58 -8.19
C THR A 137 5.45 24.31 -9.53
N GLN A 138 6.46 24.04 -10.35
CA GLN A 138 6.51 24.48 -11.74
C GLN A 138 5.80 23.52 -12.71
N HIS A 139 5.33 22.37 -12.20
CA HIS A 139 4.67 21.32 -12.95
C HIS A 139 3.15 21.32 -12.75
N THR A 140 2.46 20.37 -13.40
CA THR A 140 1.00 20.26 -13.29
C THR A 140 0.62 19.71 -11.92
N LEU A 141 -0.23 20.43 -11.19
CA LEU A 141 -0.91 19.95 -9.99
C LEU A 141 -2.38 19.59 -10.32
N ALA A 142 -2.66 18.31 -10.53
CA ALA A 142 -3.99 17.79 -10.83
C ALA A 142 -4.83 17.66 -9.56
N THR A 143 -5.93 18.42 -9.49
CA THR A 143 -6.90 18.37 -8.38
C THR A 143 -8.09 17.47 -8.67
N SER A 144 -8.34 17.14 -9.94
CA SER A 144 -9.41 16.25 -10.40
C SER A 144 -8.83 15.09 -11.25
N GLY A 145 -9.70 14.21 -11.73
CA GLY A 145 -9.33 13.02 -12.51
C GLY A 145 -9.16 11.77 -11.65
N ASP A 146 -9.57 10.63 -12.21
CA ASP A 146 -9.39 9.31 -11.59
C ASP A 146 -7.90 8.94 -11.58
N PHE A 147 -7.40 8.52 -10.42
CA PHE A 147 -5.98 8.23 -10.24
C PHE A 147 -5.51 7.07 -11.12
N LEU A 148 -6.29 6.00 -11.24
CA LEU A 148 -5.89 4.81 -12.00
C LEU A 148 -5.87 5.09 -13.50
N ASP A 149 -6.79 5.93 -13.99
CA ASP A 149 -6.73 6.40 -15.38
C ASP A 149 -5.48 7.23 -15.63
N LEU A 150 -5.07 8.10 -14.70
CA LEU A 150 -3.81 8.82 -14.82
C LEU A 150 -2.62 7.84 -14.80
N ALA A 151 -2.58 6.91 -13.85
CA ALA A 151 -1.49 5.94 -13.71
C ALA A 151 -1.30 5.10 -14.99
N MET A 152 -2.39 4.58 -15.57
CA MET A 152 -2.36 3.80 -16.82
C MET A 152 -1.86 4.60 -18.04
N ASN A 153 -1.85 5.92 -17.94
CA ASN A 153 -1.42 6.84 -18.99
C ASN A 153 -0.12 7.57 -18.62
N ALA A 154 0.57 7.18 -17.55
CA ALA A 154 1.86 7.73 -17.15
C ALA A 154 3.04 6.97 -17.79
N GLU A 155 4.21 7.59 -17.80
CA GLU A 155 5.51 6.94 -18.05
C GLU A 155 5.84 6.00 -16.87
N ALA A 156 5.68 6.53 -15.65
CA ALA A 156 5.90 5.85 -14.39
C ALA A 156 5.08 6.51 -13.27
N VAL A 157 4.93 5.83 -12.14
CA VAL A 157 4.34 6.37 -10.91
C VAL A 157 5.39 6.37 -9.79
N ILE A 158 5.59 7.51 -9.15
CA ILE A 158 6.57 7.66 -8.07
C ILE A 158 5.85 8.23 -6.85
N GLY A 159 5.98 7.58 -5.71
CA GLY A 159 5.40 8.08 -4.47
C GLY A 159 6.23 7.66 -3.26
N ILE A 160 5.69 7.94 -2.08
CA ILE A 160 6.34 7.56 -0.83
C ILE A 160 5.99 6.11 -0.50
N ASN A 161 4.77 5.85 -0.02
CA ASN A 161 4.31 4.52 0.40
C ASN A 161 2.77 4.38 0.35
N SER A 162 2.12 5.18 -0.50
CA SER A 162 0.67 5.15 -0.71
C SER A 162 0.18 3.83 -1.30
N THR A 163 -1.04 3.41 -0.94
CA THR A 163 -1.73 2.28 -1.58
C THR A 163 -1.97 2.50 -3.07
N CYS A 164 -2.02 3.75 -3.53
CA CYS A 164 -2.06 4.10 -4.95
C CYS A 164 -0.86 3.54 -5.74
N LEU A 165 0.30 3.40 -5.10
CA LEU A 165 1.47 2.77 -5.71
C LEU A 165 1.22 1.28 -5.92
N LEU A 166 0.68 0.60 -4.92
CA LEU A 166 0.32 -0.83 -5.02
C LEU A 166 -0.69 -1.07 -6.16
N GLU A 167 -1.68 -0.19 -6.31
CA GLU A 167 -2.66 -0.27 -7.40
C GLU A 167 -2.00 -0.03 -8.77
N SER A 168 -1.07 0.90 -8.85
CA SER A 168 -0.30 1.18 -10.08
C SER A 168 0.57 0.00 -10.49
N THR A 169 1.27 -0.62 -9.52
CA THR A 169 2.04 -1.84 -9.73
C THR A 169 1.14 -3.00 -10.15
N LEU A 170 -0.05 -3.15 -9.54
CA LEU A 170 -1.03 -4.17 -9.92
C LEU A 170 -1.46 -4.02 -11.38
N LEU A 171 -1.61 -2.80 -11.87
CA LEU A 171 -1.92 -2.52 -13.28
C LEU A 171 -0.74 -2.81 -14.22
N GLY A 172 0.47 -2.97 -13.69
CA GLY A 172 1.71 -3.18 -14.44
C GLY A 172 2.34 -1.87 -14.94
N VAL A 173 2.02 -0.75 -14.30
CA VAL A 173 2.69 0.54 -14.55
C VAL A 173 4.02 0.54 -13.80
N PRO A 174 5.14 0.94 -14.42
CA PRO A 174 6.42 1.13 -13.71
C PRO A 174 6.19 2.03 -12.50
N THR A 175 6.46 1.50 -11.30
CA THR A 175 6.10 2.17 -10.05
C THR A 175 7.23 2.05 -9.03
N GLU A 176 7.55 3.16 -8.36
CA GLU A 176 8.57 3.22 -7.32
C GLU A 176 8.03 3.87 -6.05
N GLY A 177 8.33 3.25 -4.90
CA GLY A 177 8.06 3.79 -3.57
C GLY A 177 9.36 4.17 -2.88
N ILE A 178 9.55 5.46 -2.60
CA ILE A 178 10.78 6.02 -2.00
C ILE A 178 10.76 5.92 -0.47
N GLY A 179 9.57 5.89 0.14
CA GLY A 179 9.43 5.72 1.58
C GLY A 179 9.58 4.26 2.00
N LYS A 180 9.76 4.04 3.30
CA LYS A 180 9.70 2.70 3.87
C LYS A 180 8.28 2.16 3.68
N GLY A 181 8.16 1.05 2.97
CA GLY A 181 6.89 0.37 2.73
C GLY A 181 7.07 -0.93 1.95
N PHE A 182 5.96 -1.52 1.53
CA PHE A 182 5.99 -2.82 0.85
C PHE A 182 6.85 -2.82 -0.42
N LEU A 183 6.69 -1.81 -1.28
CA LEU A 183 7.42 -1.75 -2.55
C LEU A 183 8.93 -1.51 -2.37
N SER A 184 9.34 -0.77 -1.34
CA SER A 184 10.76 -0.62 -1.04
C SER A 184 11.35 -1.89 -0.43
N ALA A 185 10.57 -2.64 0.36
CA ALA A 185 11.00 -3.90 0.98
C ALA A 185 11.07 -5.06 -0.01
N HIS A 186 10.24 -5.05 -1.06
CA HIS A 186 10.12 -6.11 -2.06
C HIS A 186 10.35 -5.61 -3.49
N ALA A 187 11.31 -4.70 -3.68
CA ALA A 187 11.56 -4.05 -4.97
C ALA A 187 11.77 -5.07 -6.12
N ASP A 188 12.52 -6.14 -5.84
CA ASP A 188 12.81 -7.21 -6.82
C ASP A 188 11.78 -8.35 -6.83
N ASN A 189 10.73 -8.26 -6.01
CA ASN A 189 9.73 -9.32 -5.84
C ASN A 189 8.28 -8.79 -5.73
N SER A 190 8.01 -7.69 -6.43
CA SER A 190 6.72 -7.00 -6.37
C SER A 190 5.54 -7.88 -6.81
N GLU A 191 5.76 -8.81 -7.73
CA GLU A 191 4.72 -9.73 -8.21
C GLU A 191 4.19 -10.64 -7.09
N ASN A 192 5.08 -11.28 -6.33
CA ASN A 192 4.68 -12.13 -5.21
C ASN A 192 4.12 -11.29 -4.06
N LEU A 193 4.67 -10.09 -3.83
CA LEU A 193 4.15 -9.17 -2.83
C LEU A 193 2.68 -8.82 -3.12
N LEU A 194 2.37 -8.44 -4.35
CA LEU A 194 1.00 -8.12 -4.74
C LEU A 194 0.08 -9.34 -4.58
N ALA A 195 0.54 -10.54 -4.93
CA ALA A 195 -0.23 -11.76 -4.70
C ALA A 195 -0.49 -12.02 -3.20
N ALA A 196 0.50 -11.78 -2.33
CA ALA A 196 0.36 -11.89 -0.88
C ALA A 196 -0.65 -10.87 -0.34
N LEU A 197 -0.57 -9.61 -0.79
CA LEU A 197 -1.50 -8.54 -0.40
C LEU A 197 -2.92 -8.83 -0.87
N VAL A 198 -3.11 -9.42 -2.06
CA VAL A 198 -4.42 -9.88 -2.53
C VAL A 198 -4.94 -11.04 -1.68
N ASP A 199 -4.10 -12.03 -1.38
CA ASP A 199 -4.50 -13.18 -0.59
C ASP A 199 -4.85 -12.82 0.86
N LYS A 200 -4.22 -11.77 1.42
CA LYS A 200 -4.41 -11.31 2.81
C LYS A 200 -5.63 -10.42 3.03
N GLN A 201 -6.34 -10.03 1.97
CA GLN A 201 -7.51 -9.16 2.07
C GLN A 201 -8.80 -9.95 2.31
N VAL A 202 -9.39 -9.70 3.47
CA VAL A 202 -10.67 -10.27 3.91
C VAL A 202 -11.82 -9.43 3.35
N PRO A 203 -12.76 -10.01 2.59
CA PRO A 203 -13.95 -9.28 2.18
C PRO A 203 -14.74 -8.80 3.41
N VAL A 204 -15.23 -7.56 3.41
CA VAL A 204 -16.05 -7.03 4.52
C VAL A 204 -17.33 -7.84 4.77
N ASN A 205 -17.77 -8.60 3.77
CA ASN A 205 -18.93 -9.51 3.82
C ASN A 205 -18.52 -11.00 3.91
N ALA A 206 -17.29 -11.29 4.37
CA ALA A 206 -16.81 -12.66 4.53
C ALA A 206 -17.76 -13.49 5.40
N LYS A 207 -18.18 -14.64 4.89
CA LYS A 207 -19.09 -15.56 5.60
C LYS A 207 -18.38 -16.51 6.54
N ASP A 208 -17.15 -16.89 6.22
CA ASP A 208 -16.31 -17.79 7.02
C ASP A 208 -15.14 -17.01 7.61
N MET A 209 -15.38 -16.36 8.74
CA MET A 209 -14.34 -15.63 9.46
C MET A 209 -13.30 -16.56 10.10
N SER A 210 -13.67 -17.81 10.40
CA SER A 210 -12.77 -18.79 11.01
C SER A 210 -11.60 -19.12 10.07
N TYR A 211 -11.86 -19.26 8.77
CA TYR A 211 -10.80 -19.41 7.76
C TYR A 211 -9.76 -18.28 7.85
N TRP A 212 -10.21 -17.02 7.86
CA TRP A 212 -9.33 -15.84 7.85
C TRP A 212 -8.55 -15.69 9.15
N ILE A 213 -9.21 -15.92 10.29
CA ILE A 213 -8.57 -15.91 11.61
C ILE A 213 -7.48 -16.97 11.69
N ASN A 214 -7.78 -18.21 11.31
CA ASN A 214 -6.80 -19.30 11.36
C ASN A 214 -5.61 -19.09 10.41
N ARG A 215 -5.82 -18.35 9.32
CA ARG A 215 -4.77 -18.09 8.33
C ARG A 215 -3.87 -16.92 8.68
N TYR A 216 -4.42 -15.85 9.28
CA TYR A 216 -3.73 -14.56 9.38
C TYR A 216 -3.69 -13.94 10.77
N CYS A 217 -4.41 -14.47 11.77
CA CYS A 217 -4.25 -13.99 13.13
C CYS A 217 -2.95 -14.52 13.75
N ALA A 218 -2.44 -13.77 14.75
CA ALA A 218 -1.50 -14.32 15.70
C ALA A 218 -2.15 -15.54 16.38
N THR A 219 -1.45 -16.67 16.38
CA THR A 219 -1.83 -17.84 17.16
C THR A 219 -1.08 -17.80 18.49
N SER A 220 -1.68 -18.34 19.56
CA SER A 220 -0.93 -18.65 20.77
C SER A 220 0.28 -19.51 20.37
N VAL A 221 1.46 -19.17 20.89
CA VAL A 221 2.72 -19.87 20.57
C VAL A 221 2.56 -21.36 20.86
N GLU A 222 2.24 -22.14 19.84
CA GLU A 222 2.51 -23.56 19.76
C GLU A 222 3.12 -23.87 18.38
N ASN A 223 4.42 -24.14 18.45
CA ASN A 223 5.33 -24.74 17.47
C ASN A 223 5.90 -23.89 16.31
N PRO A 224 7.22 -23.61 16.32
CA PRO A 224 7.94 -23.14 15.16
C PRO A 224 8.15 -24.33 14.21
N LYS A 225 7.21 -24.53 13.28
CA LYS A 225 7.45 -25.26 12.03
C LYS A 225 6.63 -24.64 10.91
N ARG A 226 7.19 -23.62 10.29
CA ARG A 226 7.09 -23.39 8.84
C ARG A 226 8.50 -23.21 8.33
#